data_AF-A0A3C1KF70-F1
#
_entry.id   AF-A0A3C1KF70-F1
#
_cell.length_a   1.000
_cell.length_b   1.000
_cell.length_c   1.000
_cell.angle_alpha   90.00
_cell.angle_beta   90.00
_cell.angle_gamma   90.00
#
_symmetry.space_group_name_H-M   'P 1'
#
loop_
_entity.id
_entity.type
_entity.pdbx_description
1 polymer ?
#
loop_
_entity_poly.entity_id
_entity_poly.type
_entity_poly.pdbx_seq_one_letter_code
_entity_poly.pdbx_strand_id
1 'polypeptide(L)'
;AVFAMPNTSPVADTAGVVEQELALGEQAGYVTVQPIGAVTVGQKGERLAELGAMADSRARVRVFSDDGSCVWDPLIMRRALEYVKAFDGVIAQHAQDPRLTAGAQMNEGAVSAELGLAGWPAVAEES
;
A
#
# COMPACT_ATOMS: atom_id res chain seq x y z
N ALA A 1 10.86 8.85 -13.05
CA ALA A 1 9.53 8.97 -12.41
C ALA A 1 9.62 8.43 -11.00
N VAL A 2 8.85 8.99 -10.07
CA VAL A 2 8.68 8.48 -8.70
C VAL A 2 7.26 7.97 -8.55
N PHE A 3 7.08 6.96 -7.69
CA PHE A 3 5.77 6.39 -7.40
C PHE A 3 5.35 6.77 -5.98
N ALA A 4 4.28 7.55 -5.85
CA ALA A 4 3.80 8.00 -4.55
C ALA A 4 2.94 6.90 -3.89
N MET A 5 3.30 6.49 -2.67
CA MET A 5 2.55 5.47 -1.92
C MET A 5 1.16 5.97 -1.52
N PRO A 6 0.17 5.07 -1.39
CA PRO A 6 -1.23 5.45 -1.24
C PRO A 6 -1.63 5.88 0.18
N ASN A 7 -0.69 5.89 1.12
CA ASN A 7 -0.89 6.16 2.55
C ASN A 7 -0.89 7.65 2.92
N THR A 8 -1.38 8.49 2.00
CA THR A 8 -1.59 9.93 2.17
C THR A 8 -2.91 10.22 2.90
N SER A 9 -3.19 11.51 3.14
CA SER A 9 -4.45 11.99 3.73
C SER A 9 -5.04 13.08 2.84
N PRO A 10 -6.11 12.79 2.06
CA PRO A 10 -6.88 11.54 1.98
C PRO A 10 -6.09 10.36 1.38
N VAL A 11 -6.50 9.13 1.68
CA VAL A 11 -5.93 7.90 1.11
C VAL A 11 -6.20 7.85 -0.40
N ALA A 12 -5.23 7.38 -1.18
CA ALA A 12 -5.36 7.22 -2.63
C ALA A 12 -6.20 5.98 -3.03
N ASP A 13 -7.45 5.89 -2.56
CA ASP A 13 -8.36 4.75 -2.76
C ASP A 13 -9.51 5.02 -3.76
N THR A 14 -9.51 6.19 -4.40
CA THR A 14 -10.48 6.60 -5.43
C THR A 14 -9.79 7.29 -6.61
N ALA A 15 -10.45 7.30 -7.78
CA ALA A 15 -9.95 7.98 -8.97
C ALA A 15 -9.66 9.47 -8.73
N GLY A 16 -10.53 10.16 -7.98
CA GLY A 16 -10.37 11.60 -7.71
C GLY A 16 -9.09 11.92 -6.93
N VAL A 17 -8.74 11.09 -5.94
CA VAL A 17 -7.53 11.32 -5.13
C VAL A 17 -6.27 11.07 -5.97
N VAL A 18 -6.19 9.96 -6.71
CA VAL A 18 -5.02 9.68 -7.56
C VAL A 18 -4.85 10.72 -8.68
N GLU A 19 -5.94 11.22 -9.26
CA GLU A 19 -5.88 12.30 -10.25
C GLU A 19 -5.40 13.62 -9.64
N GLN A 20 -5.80 13.91 -8.40
CA GLN A 20 -5.30 15.08 -7.67
C GLN A 20 -3.80 14.97 -7.40
N GLU A 21 -3.31 13.80 -6.95
CA GLU A 21 -1.88 13.57 -6.72
C GLU A 21 -1.07 13.74 -8.02
N LEU A 22 -1.56 13.19 -9.14
CA LEU A 22 -0.95 13.40 -10.45
C LEU A 22 -0.89 14.90 -10.81
N ALA A 23 -2.01 15.62 -10.66
CA ALA A 23 -2.08 17.04 -10.99
C ALA A 23 -1.12 17.90 -10.15
N LEU A 24 -0.98 17.59 -8.85
CA LEU A 24 -0.02 18.25 -7.97
C LEU A 24 1.43 17.98 -8.40
N GLY A 25 1.74 16.74 -8.80
CA GLY A 25 3.05 16.38 -9.34
C GLY A 25 3.37 17.13 -10.64
N GLU A 26 2.42 17.18 -11.57
CA GLU A 26 2.54 17.94 -12.83
C GLU A 26 2.73 19.44 -12.57
N GLN A 27 1.96 20.02 -11.63
CA GLN A 27 2.05 21.43 -11.26
C GLN A 27 3.41 21.79 -10.65
N ALA A 28 3.98 20.90 -9.82
CA ALA A 28 5.30 21.11 -9.25
C ALA A 28 6.41 21.05 -10.31
N GLY A 29 6.28 20.19 -11.32
CA GLY A 29 7.10 20.20 -12.53
C GLY A 29 8.56 19.74 -12.37
N TYR A 30 8.97 19.26 -11.20
CA TYR A 30 10.35 18.82 -10.94
C TYR A 30 10.64 17.40 -11.40
N VAL A 31 9.66 16.51 -11.33
CA VAL A 31 9.78 15.09 -11.71
C VAL A 31 8.39 14.54 -12.03
N THR A 32 8.33 13.50 -12.87
CA THR A 32 7.09 12.74 -13.07
C THR A 32 6.71 11.99 -11.78
N VAL A 33 5.55 12.33 -11.22
CA VAL A 33 4.93 11.62 -10.09
C VAL A 33 3.82 10.72 -10.64
N GLN A 34 3.94 9.41 -10.42
CA GLN A 34 2.93 8.43 -10.77
C GLN A 34 2.28 7.92 -9.48
N PRO A 35 1.00 8.21 -9.21
CA PRO A 35 0.34 7.74 -8.00
C PRO A 35 0.17 6.21 -8.01
N ILE A 36 0.32 5.60 -6.83
CA ILE A 36 -0.07 4.22 -6.53
C ILE A 36 -1.46 4.25 -5.88
N GLY A 37 -2.34 3.34 -6.26
CA GLY A 37 -3.66 3.22 -5.63
C GLY A 37 -3.63 2.35 -4.38
N ALA A 38 -4.43 2.66 -3.37
CA ALA A 38 -4.64 1.75 -2.24
C ALA A 38 -5.37 0.49 -2.70
N VAL A 39 -5.02 -0.67 -2.13
CA VAL A 39 -5.76 -1.92 -2.39
C VAL A 39 -7.15 -1.89 -1.74
N THR A 40 -7.27 -1.28 -0.56
CA THR A 40 -8.52 -1.24 0.22
C THR A 40 -8.92 0.16 0.63
N VAL A 41 -10.23 0.35 0.81
CA VAL A 41 -10.81 1.63 1.23
C VAL A 41 -10.23 2.04 2.58
N GLY A 42 -9.66 3.24 2.64
CA GLY A 42 -8.98 3.78 3.82
C GLY A 42 -7.83 2.91 4.33
N GLN A 43 -7.31 1.99 3.51
CA GLN A 43 -6.29 1.00 3.88
C GLN A 43 -6.69 0.16 5.11
N LYS A 44 -7.96 -0.24 5.20
CA LYS A 44 -8.45 -1.02 6.36
C LYS A 44 -8.30 -2.53 6.22
N GLY A 45 -7.99 -3.02 5.02
CA GLY A 45 -7.95 -4.47 4.74
C GLY A 45 -9.33 -5.14 4.63
N GLU A 46 -10.43 -4.39 4.79
CA GLU A 46 -11.80 -4.95 4.89
C GLU A 46 -12.54 -5.07 3.54
N ARG A 47 -12.30 -4.12 2.63
CA ARG A 47 -13.00 -4.01 1.35
C ARG A 47 -12.09 -3.40 0.29
N LEU A 48 -12.12 -3.96 -0.92
CA LEU A 48 -11.40 -3.41 -2.06
C LEU A 48 -11.78 -1.96 -2.36
N ALA A 49 -10.78 -1.17 -2.75
CA ALA A 49 -10.95 0.17 -3.27
C ALA A 49 -11.52 0.17 -4.70
N GLU A 50 -11.72 1.34 -5.30
CA GLU A 50 -12.23 1.50 -6.67
C GLU A 50 -11.14 1.21 -7.73
N LEU A 51 -10.53 0.02 -7.69
CA LEU A 51 -9.33 -0.33 -8.47
C LEU A 51 -9.50 -0.08 -9.97
N GLY A 52 -10.67 -0.44 -10.53
CA GLY A 52 -10.98 -0.26 -11.95
C GLY A 52 -11.12 1.21 -12.30
N ALA A 53 -11.82 2.00 -11.48
CA ALA A 53 -11.96 3.43 -11.70
C ALA A 53 -10.60 4.15 -11.66
N MET A 54 -9.73 3.78 -10.72
CA MET A 54 -8.35 4.29 -10.67
C MET A 54 -7.53 3.87 -11.89
N ALA A 55 -7.69 2.63 -12.37
CA ALA A 55 -7.01 2.13 -13.56
C ALA A 55 -7.45 2.84 -14.84
N ASP A 56 -8.73 3.20 -14.95
CA ASP A 56 -9.32 3.87 -16.11
C ASP A 56 -9.27 5.41 -16.02
N SER A 57 -8.88 5.95 -14.85
CA SER A 57 -8.72 7.38 -14.60
C SER A 57 -7.64 8.02 -15.48
N ARG A 58 -7.57 9.36 -15.47
CA ARG A 58 -6.45 10.11 -16.08
C ARG A 58 -5.10 9.64 -15.53
N ALA A 59 -5.04 9.27 -14.25
CA ALA A 59 -3.83 8.79 -13.60
C ALA A 59 -3.36 7.41 -14.09
N ARG A 60 -4.25 6.63 -14.73
CA ARG A 60 -3.94 5.30 -15.30
C ARG A 60 -3.17 4.40 -14.33
N VAL A 61 -3.68 4.27 -13.11
CA VAL A 61 -2.99 3.51 -12.06
C VAL A 61 -2.79 2.06 -12.50
N ARG A 62 -1.56 1.55 -12.38
CA ARG A 62 -1.19 0.15 -12.66
C ARG A 62 -0.51 -0.54 -11.49
N VAL A 63 -0.12 0.21 -10.48
CA VAL A 63 0.48 -0.32 -9.25
C VAL A 63 -0.48 0.02 -8.12
N PHE A 64 -0.82 -0.99 -7.32
CA PHE A 64 -1.64 -0.83 -6.12
C PHE A 64 -0.87 -1.35 -4.92
N SER A 65 -1.07 -0.75 -3.74
CA SER A 65 -0.32 -1.11 -2.53
C SER A 65 -1.20 -1.13 -1.29
N ASP A 66 -0.79 -1.94 -0.32
CA ASP A 66 -1.31 -1.98 1.04
C ASP A 66 -0.35 -1.34 2.07
N ASP A 67 0.61 -0.55 1.60
CA ASP A 67 1.57 0.16 2.45
C ASP A 67 0.88 0.97 3.56
N GLY A 68 1.48 0.99 4.75
CA GLY A 68 0.89 1.54 5.97
C GLY A 68 -0.04 0.59 6.72
N SER A 69 -0.94 -0.12 6.04
CA SER A 69 -1.88 -1.07 6.67
C SER A 69 -2.14 -2.28 5.78
N CYS A 70 -1.49 -3.38 6.15
CA CYS A 70 -1.45 -4.60 5.37
C CYS A 70 -2.83 -5.22 5.14
N VAL A 71 -3.03 -5.76 3.94
CA VAL A 71 -4.17 -6.63 3.67
C VAL A 71 -3.88 -8.00 4.25
N TRP A 72 -4.27 -8.18 5.50
CA TRP A 72 -4.07 -9.42 6.26
C TRP A 72 -5.08 -10.53 5.89
N ASP A 73 -6.22 -10.19 5.29
CA ASP A 73 -7.21 -11.18 4.84
C ASP A 73 -6.80 -11.76 3.47
N PRO A 74 -6.44 -13.06 3.39
CA PRO A 74 -6.03 -13.68 2.14
C PRO A 74 -7.13 -13.69 1.07
N LEU A 75 -8.41 -13.65 1.45
CA LEU A 75 -9.52 -13.56 0.50
C LEU A 75 -9.55 -12.20 -0.20
N ILE A 76 -9.26 -11.11 0.53
CA ILE A 76 -9.19 -9.76 -0.03
C ILE A 76 -7.97 -9.64 -0.93
N MET A 77 -6.79 -10.10 -0.50
CA MET A 77 -5.57 -10.08 -1.32
C MET A 77 -5.74 -10.90 -2.59
N ARG A 78 -6.30 -12.11 -2.51
CA ARG A 78 -6.61 -12.94 -3.68
C ARG A 78 -7.51 -12.20 -4.67
N ARG A 79 -8.60 -11.58 -4.19
CA ARG A 79 -9.51 -10.82 -5.05
C ARG A 79 -8.82 -9.61 -5.67
N ALA A 80 -7.98 -8.90 -4.92
CA ALA A 80 -7.19 -7.79 -5.45
C ALA A 80 -6.29 -8.26 -6.60
N LEU A 81 -5.54 -9.35 -6.41
CA LEU A 81 -4.67 -9.95 -7.43
C LEU A 81 -5.46 -10.39 -8.68
N GLU A 82 -6.63 -11.03 -8.50
CA GLU A 82 -7.51 -11.42 -9.60
C GLU A 82 -8.04 -10.19 -10.37
N TYR A 83 -8.39 -9.13 -9.65
CA TYR A 83 -8.96 -7.92 -10.23
C TYR A 83 -7.93 -7.11 -11.02
N VAL A 84 -6.73 -6.92 -10.48
CA VAL A 84 -5.69 -6.11 -11.15
C VAL A 84 -5.19 -6.71 -12.45
N LYS A 85 -5.31 -8.03 -12.59
CA LYS A 85 -4.98 -8.73 -13.84
C LYS A 85 -5.83 -8.25 -15.03
N ALA A 86 -7.07 -7.79 -14.80
CA ALA A 86 -7.96 -7.34 -15.87
C ALA A 86 -7.45 -6.09 -16.62
N PHE A 87 -6.52 -5.34 -16.03
CA PHE A 87 -5.96 -4.11 -16.59
C PHE A 87 -4.42 -4.08 -16.53
N ASP A 88 -3.79 -5.25 -16.53
CA ASP A 88 -2.33 -5.43 -16.47
C ASP A 88 -1.66 -4.69 -15.29
N GLY A 89 -2.37 -4.66 -14.15
CA GLY A 89 -1.87 -4.08 -12.91
C GLY A 89 -1.11 -5.08 -12.04
N VAL A 90 -0.39 -4.55 -11.05
CA VAL A 90 0.36 -5.30 -10.04
C VAL A 90 0.02 -4.82 -8.64
N ILE A 91 0.19 -5.72 -7.66
CA ILE A 91 0.14 -5.37 -6.24
C ILE A 91 1.57 -5.31 -5.71
N ALA A 92 1.97 -4.16 -5.16
CA ALA A 92 3.16 -3.99 -4.35
C ALA A 92 2.76 -4.17 -2.89
N GLN A 93 3.25 -5.21 -2.24
CA GLN A 93 2.74 -5.64 -0.94
C GLN A 93 3.75 -5.28 0.16
N HIS A 94 3.30 -4.65 1.23
CA HIS A 94 4.08 -4.44 2.45
C HIS A 94 3.92 -5.68 3.34
N ALA A 95 4.84 -6.65 3.22
CA ALA A 95 4.70 -7.95 3.88
C ALA A 95 4.84 -7.85 5.39
N GLN A 96 3.72 -8.05 6.11
CA GLN A 96 3.69 -8.02 7.56
C GLN A 96 2.44 -8.75 8.10
N ASP A 97 2.62 -9.73 8.98
CA ASP A 97 1.52 -10.24 9.82
C ASP A 97 1.30 -9.30 11.02
N PRO A 98 0.17 -8.57 11.08
CA PRO A 98 -0.07 -7.57 12.12
C PRO A 98 -0.15 -8.15 13.53
N ARG A 99 -0.41 -9.46 13.67
CA ARG A 99 -0.49 -10.13 14.99
C ARG A 99 0.90 -10.38 15.59
N LEU A 100 1.92 -10.49 14.75
CA LEU A 100 3.30 -10.74 15.19
C LEU A 100 4.07 -9.45 15.48
N THR A 101 3.55 -8.30 15.02
CA THR A 101 4.25 -7.01 15.10
C THR A 101 3.56 -6.01 16.02
N ALA A 102 2.54 -6.44 16.77
CA ALA A 102 1.77 -5.56 17.63
C ALA A 102 2.67 -4.92 18.71
N GLY A 103 2.86 -3.61 18.64
CA GLY A 103 3.72 -2.86 19.57
C GLY A 103 5.22 -3.07 19.35
N ALA A 104 5.64 -3.73 18.28
CA ALA A 104 7.04 -3.86 17.90
C ALA A 104 7.63 -2.48 17.55
N GLN A 105 8.87 -2.24 17.94
CA GLN A 105 9.56 -0.95 17.79
C GLN A 105 10.81 -1.05 16.92
N MET A 106 11.41 -2.23 16.82
CA MET A 106 12.62 -2.48 16.05
C MET A 106 12.75 -3.97 15.73
N ASN A 107 13.73 -4.37 14.91
CA ASN A 107 14.05 -5.77 14.67
C ASN A 107 14.25 -6.57 15.98
N GLU A 108 13.63 -7.75 16.09
CA GLU A 108 13.82 -8.66 17.21
C GLU A 108 15.24 -9.25 17.20
N GLY A 109 15.98 -9.08 18.30
CA GLY A 109 17.30 -9.66 18.45
C GLY A 109 18.04 -9.23 19.72
N ALA A 110 19.35 -9.46 19.74
CA ALA A 110 20.19 -9.15 20.90
C ALA A 110 20.09 -7.67 21.32
N VAL A 111 20.06 -6.75 20.35
CA VAL A 111 19.98 -5.31 20.61
C VAL A 111 18.62 -4.90 21.18
N SER A 112 17.51 -5.45 20.67
CA SER A 112 16.19 -5.14 21.22
C SER A 112 16.05 -5.65 22.66
N ALA A 113 16.62 -6.83 22.96
CA ALA A 113 16.67 -7.39 24.30
C ALA A 113 17.52 -6.53 25.26
N GLU A 114 18.69 -6.06 24.81
CA GLU A 114 19.57 -5.19 25.61
C GLU A 114 18.91 -3.84 25.92
N LEU A 115 18.21 -3.25 24.93
CA LEU A 115 17.53 -1.97 25.09
C LEU A 115 16.16 -2.07 25.78
N GLY A 116 15.64 -3.28 26.00
CA GLY A 116 14.30 -3.50 26.54
C GLY A 116 13.17 -3.07 25.61
N LEU A 117 13.40 -3.06 24.30
CA LEU A 117 12.42 -2.69 23.28
C LEU A 117 11.72 -3.93 22.71
N ALA A 118 10.44 -3.80 22.38
CA ALA A 118 9.67 -4.85 21.73
C ALA A 118 10.18 -5.12 20.31
N GLY A 119 10.48 -6.38 19.99
CA GLY A 119 11.03 -6.81 18.72
C GLY A 119 9.98 -7.10 17.65
N TRP A 120 10.33 -6.85 16.39
CA TRP A 120 9.63 -7.27 15.18
C TRP A 120 10.34 -8.53 14.67
N PRO A 121 9.73 -9.72 14.77
CA PRO A 121 10.38 -10.97 14.38
C PRO A 121 10.45 -11.08 12.86
N ALA A 122 11.56 -11.63 12.33
CA ALA A 122 11.74 -11.82 10.88
C ALA A 122 10.58 -12.63 10.24
N VAL A 123 10.04 -13.62 10.97
CA VAL A 123 8.91 -14.45 10.51
C VAL A 123 7.61 -13.68 10.28
N ALA A 124 7.52 -12.43 10.74
CA ALA A 124 6.38 -11.58 10.42
C ALA A 124 6.40 -11.08 8.96
N GLU A 125 7.55 -11.10 8.29
CA GLU A 125 7.75 -10.63 6.91
C GLU A 125 8.22 -11.75 5.98
N GLU A 126 9.16 -12.60 6.42
CA GLU A 126 9.84 -13.61 5.60
C GLU A 126 9.73 -15.03 6.18
N SER A 127 10.14 -16.04 5.39
CA SER A 127 10.12 -17.48 5.74
C SER A 127 11.43 -18.18 5.42
#